data_AF-A0A0U1DPD8-F1
#
_entry.id   AF-A0A0U1DPD8-F1
#
_cell.length_a   1.000
_cell.length_b   1.000
_cell.length_c   1.000
_cell.angle_alpha   90.00
_cell.angle_beta   90.00
_cell.angle_gamma   90.00
#
_symmetry.space_group_name_H-M   'P 1'
#
loop_
_entity.id
_entity.type
_entity.pdbx_description
1 polymer ?
#
loop_
_entity_poly.entity_id
_entity_poly.type
_entity_poly.pdbx_seq_one_letter_code
_entity_poly.pdbx_strand_id
1 'polypeptide(L)' 'MVAIGNAPTALFRLLELLDDGAPVPAAVLGGPVGFVGSAQSKQELIERPRGMSYLVVTGRRGGSAMAAAAVNSIASERE' A
#
# COMPACT_ATOMS: atom_id res chain seq x y z
N MET A 1 -1.86 10.73 -1.47
CA MET A 1 -1.16 9.43 -1.32
C MET A 1 -1.66 8.75 -0.05
N VAL A 2 -1.77 7.42 -0.05
CA VAL A 2 -2.13 6.63 1.13
C VAL A 2 -0.94 5.74 1.51
N ALA A 3 -0.59 5.62 2.80
CA ALA A 3 0.50 4.77 3.27
C ALA A 3 0.00 3.72 4.25
N ILE A 4 0.20 2.44 3.94
CA ILE A 4 -0.27 1.30 4.73
C ILE A 4 0.92 0.39 5.06
N GLY A 5 1.52 0.60 6.24
CA GLY A 5 2.70 -0.14 6.68
C GLY A 5 2.43 -1.35 7.58
N ASN A 6 1.22 -1.50 8.14
CA ASN A 6 0.93 -2.54 9.13
C ASN A 6 -0.22 -3.46 8.71
N ALA A 7 -1.44 -2.93 8.69
CA ALA A 7 -2.65 -3.75 8.60
C ALA A 7 -2.97 -4.20 7.16
N PRO A 8 -2.93 -5.51 6.84
CA PRO A 8 -3.37 -6.02 5.54
C PRO A 8 -4.85 -5.76 5.28
N THR A 9 -5.67 -5.80 6.34
CA THR A 9 -7.12 -5.52 6.29
C THR A 9 -7.41 -4.09 5.84
N ALA A 10 -6.56 -3.12 6.19
CA ALA A 10 -6.71 -1.75 5.72
C ALA A 10 -6.48 -1.66 4.19
N LEU A 11 -5.53 -2.43 3.66
CA LEU A 11 -5.30 -2.49 2.22
C LEU A 11 -6.48 -3.16 1.50
N PHE A 12 -6.96 -4.31 1.99
CA PHE A 12 -8.18 -4.91 1.43
C PHE A 12 -9.38 -3.95 1.45
N ARG A 13 -9.61 -3.29 2.60
CA ARG A 13 -10.75 -2.38 2.72
C ARG A 13 -10.62 -1.15 1.81
N LEU A 14 -9.40 -0.64 1.60
CA LEU A 14 -9.17 0.42 0.62
C LEU A 14 -9.57 -0.06 -0.79
N LEU A 15 -9.17 -1.26 -1.20
CA LEU A 15 -9.49 -1.80 -2.52
C LEU A 15 -11.00 -2.00 -2.72
N GLU A 16 -11.71 -2.50 -1.70
CA GLU A 16 -13.17 -2.60 -1.70
C GLU A 16 -13.83 -1.22 -1.88
N LEU A 17 -13.38 -0.21 -1.13
CA LEU A 17 -13.92 1.15 -1.24
C LEU A 17 -13.73 1.73 -2.64
N LEU A 18 -12.59 1.45 -3.28
CA LEU A 18 -12.34 1.89 -4.65
C LEU A 18 -13.24 1.16 -5.66
N ASP A 19 -13.48 -0.14 -5.45
CA ASP A 19 -14.42 -0.91 -6.26
C ASP A 19 -15.87 -0.38 -6.07
N ASP A 20 -16.22 0.14 -4.88
CA ASP A 20 -17.49 0.81 -4.57
C ASP A 20 -17.59 2.26 -5.08
N GLY A 21 -16.59 2.75 -5.81
CA GLY A 21 -16.60 4.08 -6.44
C GLY A 21 -16.07 5.22 -5.56
N ALA A 22 -15.33 4.91 -4.48
CA ALA A 22 -14.62 5.94 -3.73
C ALA A 22 -13.57 6.65 -4.63
N PRO A 23 -13.23 7.92 -4.32
CA PRO A 23 -12.21 8.64 -5.08
C PRO A 23 -10.85 7.91 -5.08
N VAL A 24 -10.26 7.79 -6.27
CA VAL A 24 -8.99 7.08 -6.45
C VAL A 24 -7.83 7.95 -5.94
N PRO A 25 -7.02 7.48 -4.98
CA PRO A 25 -5.83 8.20 -4.55
C PRO A 25 -4.77 8.20 -5.66
N ALA A 26 -3.95 9.25 -5.74
CA ALA A 26 -2.87 9.31 -6.72
C ALA A 26 -1.87 8.13 -6.60
N ALA A 27 -1.61 7.67 -5.37
CA ALA A 27 -0.75 6.51 -5.12
C ALA A 27 -1.01 5.85 -3.75
N VAL A 28 -0.66 4.56 -3.65
CA VAL A 28 -0.60 3.80 -2.38
C VAL A 28 0.79 3.22 -2.12
N LEU A 29 1.28 3.39 -0.89
CA LEU A 29 2.46 2.67 -0.37
C LEU A 29 1.97 1.45 0.41
N GLY A 30 1.87 0.30 -0.28
CA GLY A 30 1.31 -0.95 0.24
C GLY A 30 2.39 -1.85 0.82
N GLY A 31 2.75 -1.64 2.08
CA GLY A 31 3.77 -2.41 2.78
C GLY A 31 3.32 -3.07 4.08
N PRO A 32 2.10 -3.63 4.22
CA PRO A 32 1.74 -4.35 5.45
C PRO A 32 2.70 -5.53 5.66
N VAL A 33 3.17 -5.70 6.90
CA VAL A 33 4.04 -6.80 7.32
C VAL A 33 3.23 -7.96 7.88
N GLY A 34 3.76 -9.18 7.76
CA GLY A 34 3.25 -10.32 8.53
C GLY A 34 2.96 -11.56 7.71
N PHE A 35 2.36 -12.54 8.39
CA PHE A 35 2.17 -13.89 7.85
C PHE A 35 0.74 -14.15 7.35
N VAL A 36 -0.23 -13.35 7.79
CA VAL A 36 -1.65 -13.50 7.43
C VAL A 36 -2.07 -12.31 6.59
N GLY A 37 -2.55 -12.55 5.37
CA GLY A 37 -3.11 -11.53 4.48
C GLY A 37 -2.14 -10.50 3.90
N SER A 38 -0.92 -10.35 4.44
CA SER A 38 0.08 -9.38 3.95
C SER A 38 0.43 -9.63 2.49
N ALA A 39 0.87 -10.84 2.14
CA ALA A 39 1.24 -11.16 0.76
C ALA A 39 0.02 -11.07 -0.18
N GLN A 40 -1.13 -11.58 0.25
CA GLN A 40 -2.36 -11.62 -0.53
C GLN A 40 -2.91 -10.21 -0.83
N SER A 41 -2.96 -9.32 0.16
CA SER A 41 -3.44 -7.94 -0.03
C SER A 41 -2.56 -7.15 -1.00
N LYS A 42 -1.24 -7.34 -0.93
CA LYS A 42 -0.30 -6.73 -1.86
C LYS A 42 -0.42 -7.31 -3.27
N GLN A 43 -0.64 -8.62 -3.38
CA GLN A 43 -0.83 -9.29 -4.67
C GLN A 43 -2.10 -8.79 -5.36
N GLU A 44 -3.21 -8.67 -4.63
CA GLU A 44 -4.47 -8.11 -5.17
C GLU A 44 -4.29 -6.67 -5.70
N LEU A 45 -3.53 -5.84 -4.98
CA LEU A 45 -3.17 -4.49 -5.45
C LEU A 45 -2.35 -4.52 -6.75
N ILE A 46 -1.38 -5.42 -6.86
CA ILE A 46 -0.53 -5.57 -8.05
C ILE A 46 -1.36 -6.01 -9.26
N GLU A 47 -2.23 -7.01 -9.07
CA GLU A 47 -3.06 -7.56 -10.14
C GLU A 47 -4.13 -6.57 -10.60
N ARG A 48 -4.67 -5.79 -9.66
CA ARG A 48 -5.76 -4.85 -9.91
C ARG A 48 -5.48 -3.54 -9.17
N PRO A 49 -4.79 -2.57 -9.80
CA PRO A 49 -4.45 -1.30 -9.14
C PRO A 49 -5.60 -0.28 -9.09
N ARG A 50 -6.76 -0.54 -9.69
CA ARG A 50 -7.92 0.40 -9.71
C ARG A 50 -7.54 1.83 -10.19
N GLY A 51 -6.57 1.92 -11.10
CA GLY A 51 -6.13 3.20 -11.67
C GLY A 51 -5.21 4.04 -10.79
N MET A 52 -4.78 3.54 -9.62
CA MET A 52 -3.79 4.23 -8.77
C MET A 52 -2.37 3.72 -9.03
N SER A 53 -1.37 4.58 -8.85
CA SER A 53 0.03 4.16 -8.77
C SER A 53 0.31 3.44 -7.46
N TYR A 54 1.30 2.54 -7.41
CA TYR A 54 1.66 1.86 -6.17
C TYR A 54 3.16 1.62 -6.01
N LEU A 55 3.59 1.52 -4.77
CA LEU A 55 4.90 0.98 -4.38
C LEU A 55 4.68 -0.05 -3.27
N VAL A 56 5.18 -1.26 -3.48
CA VAL A 56 4.97 -2.38 -2.55
C VAL A 56 6.25 -3.21 -2.40
N VAL A 57 6.46 -3.75 -1.20
CA VAL A 57 7.46 -4.79 -0.94
C VAL A 57 6.75 -6.14 -1.00
N THR A 58 7.05 -6.97 -1.98
CA THR A 58 6.36 -8.26 -2.18
C THR A 58 6.67 -9.27 -1.06
N GLY A 59 5.83 -10.31 -0.94
CA GLY A 59 5.97 -11.33 0.11
C GLY A 59 5.52 -10.87 1.49
N ARG A 60 6.22 -11.26 2.56
CA ARG A 60 5.81 -11.01 3.96
C ARG A 60 6.47 -9.80 4.63
N ARG A 61 7.48 -9.22 3.98
CA ARG A 61 8.22 -8.05 4.47
C ARG A 61 7.40 -6.78 4.24
N GLY A 62 7.61 -5.80 5.12
CA GLY A 62 6.85 -4.56 5.20
C GLY A 62 7.05 -3.92 6.56
N GLY A 63 6.22 -2.95 6.92
CA GLY A 63 6.24 -2.32 8.23
C GLY A 63 6.10 -0.81 8.16
N SER A 64 5.65 -0.22 9.27
CA SER A 64 5.49 1.24 9.40
C SER A 64 6.79 2.00 9.14
N ALA A 65 7.95 1.46 9.54
CA ALA A 65 9.25 2.10 9.31
C ALA A 65 9.57 2.24 7.82
N MET A 66 9.36 1.18 7.03
CA MET A 66 9.56 1.25 5.57
C MET A 66 8.54 2.16 4.89
N ALA A 67 7.28 2.12 5.33
CA ALA A 67 6.25 3.01 4.79
C ALA A 67 6.58 4.49 5.05
N ALA A 68 7.00 4.83 6.28
CA ALA A 68 7.41 6.19 6.64
C ALA A 68 8.67 6.63 5.88
N ALA A 69 9.67 5.75 5.76
CA ALA A 69 10.88 6.04 4.98
C ALA A 69 10.53 6.35 3.51
N ALA A 70 9.68 5.54 2.87
CA ALA A 70 9.25 5.79 1.49
C ALA A 70 8.50 7.12 1.34
N VAL A 71 7.61 7.48 2.27
CA VAL A 71 6.96 8.79 2.27
C VAL A 71 7.99 9.91 2.37
N ASN A 72 8.93 9.81 3.33
CA ASN A 72 9.93 10.84 3.57
C ASN A 72 10.85 11.05 2.35
N SER A 73 11.28 9.97 1.70
CA SER A 73 12.12 10.04 0.50
C SER A 73 11.39 10.65 -0.70
N ILE A 74 10.07 10.49 -0.81
CA ILE A 74 9.28 11.12 -1.89
C ILE A 74 9.01 12.61 -1.58
N ALA A 75 8.95 12.98 -0.31
CA ALA A 75 8.59 14.33 0.12
C ALA A 75 9.72 15.35 -0.03
N SER A 76 10.97 14.92 -0.25
CA SER A 76 12.15 15.78 -0.26
C SER A 76 13.13 15.38 -1.36
N GLU A 77 13.74 16.37 -2.03
CA GLU A 77 14.84 16.17 -2.98
C GLU A 77 16.22 16.09 -2.29
N ARG A 78 16.28 16.37 -0.98
CA ARG A 78 17.47 16.21 -0.16
C ARG A 78 17.50 14.81 0.44
N GLU A 79 18.63 14.13 0.30
CA GLU A 79 18.94 12.87 1.00
C GLU A 79 19.39 13.11 2.44
#